data_AF-A0A1U7XM73-F1
#
_entry.id   AF-A0A1U7XM73-F1
#
_cell.length_a   1.000
_cell.length_b   1.000
_cell.length_c   1.000
_cell.angle_alpha   90.00
_cell.angle_beta   90.00
_cell.angle_gamma   90.00
#
_symmetry.space_group_name_H-M   'P 1'
#
loop_
_entity.id
_entity.type
_entity.pdbx_description
1 polymer ?
#
loop_
_entity_poly.entity_id
_entity_poly.type
_entity_poly.pdbx_seq_one_letter_code
_entity_poly.pdbx_strand_id
1 'polypeptide(L)'
;MISQFKGSSIFFHSLQKFPKNLKAFSSSHVLGRKMESPADTLLLLSGKSEEENDAAKVLKNNNTLKTGEGVELVLHSEVKLENDDAFRIEEYFNSLSTRRFGRLLIYSPRLSSTHDVISQNNSDLPLGTVCVADVQLKGRGRSSNVWESPKGCLLFSFSIQMEDGRVVPHIQYVVCLAMTEAIKAVCLEKGTPELDVRIKWPNDLYLGGVKVGGILSTSVYRSKKFYVSAGVGLNVGNEKPTTCLNAVLKKVNPLSRELKREDVIAAFFNKFENLYDVFSEQGFQALEGLYYRTWLHSGQRVIVQERSGDQDQFVETVVTIQITY
;
A
#
# COMPACT_ATOMS: atom_id res chain seq x y z
N MET A 1 -4.55 1.22 24.03
CA MET A 1 -4.64 2.62 23.59
C MET A 1 -5.44 2.74 22.28
N ILE A 2 -5.14 1.94 21.24
CA ILE A 2 -5.93 1.89 20.00
C ILE A 2 -7.39 1.48 20.24
N SER A 3 -7.65 0.63 21.25
CA SER A 3 -8.99 0.23 21.68
C SER A 3 -9.84 1.35 22.31
N GLN A 4 -9.21 2.45 22.76
CA GLN A 4 -9.90 3.58 23.42
C GLN A 4 -10.39 4.65 22.45
N PHE A 5 -9.98 4.61 21.17
CA PHE A 5 -10.30 5.64 20.17
C PHE A 5 -11.30 5.17 19.09
N LYS A 6 -12.22 4.26 19.45
CA LYS A 6 -13.26 3.77 18.52
C LYS A 6 -14.15 4.95 18.08
N GLY A 7 -13.97 5.41 16.84
CA GLY A 7 -14.81 6.44 16.20
C GLY A 7 -14.19 7.84 16.11
N SER A 8 -12.97 8.04 16.62
CA SER A 8 -12.34 9.37 16.73
C SER A 8 -11.41 9.68 15.54
N SER A 9 -11.48 10.89 14.99
CA SER A 9 -10.51 11.39 14.00
C SER A 9 -9.31 12.00 14.72
N ILE A 10 -8.26 11.21 14.98
CA ILE A 10 -7.06 11.75 15.65
C ILE A 10 -6.19 12.51 14.65
N PHE A 11 -5.96 13.81 14.90
CA PHE A 11 -5.06 14.64 14.11
C PHE A 11 -3.72 14.84 14.83
N PHE A 12 -2.65 14.24 14.31
CA PHE A 12 -1.31 14.40 14.87
C PHE A 12 -0.72 15.77 14.52
N HIS A 13 -1.04 16.79 15.30
CA HIS A 13 -0.24 18.02 15.36
C HIS A 13 0.89 17.79 16.37
N SER A 14 2.09 17.47 15.87
CA SER A 14 3.29 17.55 16.71
C SER A 14 3.51 19.02 17.09
N LEU A 15 3.56 19.31 18.39
CA LEU A 15 3.92 20.65 18.91
C LEU A 15 5.40 21.01 18.66
N GLN A 16 6.20 20.11 18.09
CA GLN A 16 7.52 20.47 17.58
C GLN A 16 7.38 21.16 16.21
N LYS A 17 7.58 22.48 16.22
CA LYS A 17 7.69 23.31 15.01
C LYS A 17 8.85 22.80 14.15
N PHE A 18 8.56 22.07 13.09
CA PHE A 18 9.49 21.90 11.97
C PHE A 18 9.46 23.18 11.11
N PRO A 19 10.60 23.65 10.59
CA PRO A 19 10.66 24.90 9.83
C PRO A 19 9.82 24.80 8.55
N LYS A 20 8.74 25.58 8.49
CA LYS A 20 7.95 25.79 7.27
C LYS A 20 8.72 26.74 6.35
N ASN A 21 9.40 26.20 5.34
CA ASN A 21 9.77 26.96 4.15
C ASN A 21 9.12 26.30 2.94
N LEU A 22 7.89 26.72 2.64
CA LEU A 22 7.26 26.52 1.34
C LEU A 22 6.94 27.91 0.78
N LYS A 23 7.73 28.34 -0.21
CA LYS A 23 7.38 29.47 -1.06
C LYS A 23 6.20 29.05 -1.93
N ALA A 24 5.13 29.83 -1.88
CA ALA A 24 4.01 29.73 -2.80
C ALA A 24 4.50 29.97 -4.23
N PHE A 25 4.22 29.04 -5.14
CA PHE A 25 4.37 29.27 -6.57
C PHE A 25 3.02 29.74 -7.14
N SER A 26 3.09 30.92 -7.76
CA SER A 26 2.02 31.61 -8.47
C SER A 26 1.51 30.78 -9.66
N SER A 27 0.19 30.74 -9.80
CA SER A 27 -0.52 30.16 -10.94
C SER A 27 -0.38 31.06 -12.18
N SER A 28 0.19 30.55 -13.26
CA SER A 28 0.01 31.09 -14.60
C SER A 28 -0.67 30.08 -15.50
N HIS A 29 -1.75 30.53 -16.13
CA HIS A 29 -2.52 29.80 -17.13
C HIS A 29 -1.65 29.41 -18.32
N VAL A 30 -1.76 28.14 -18.75
CA VAL A 30 -1.49 27.74 -20.13
C VAL A 30 -2.67 26.90 -20.60
N LEU A 31 -3.51 27.53 -21.42
CA LEU A 31 -4.52 26.89 -22.26
C LEU A 31 -3.83 25.99 -23.28
N GLY A 32 -4.40 24.81 -23.49
CA GLY A 32 -4.13 23.96 -24.64
C GLY A 32 -3.46 22.64 -24.30
N ARG A 33 -4.26 21.60 -24.06
CA ARG A 33 -3.87 20.24 -24.42
C ARG A 33 -5.06 19.51 -25.03
N LYS A 34 -4.85 19.05 -26.26
CA LYS A 34 -5.67 18.09 -26.99
C LYS A 34 -6.14 16.98 -26.05
N MET A 35 -7.40 16.56 -26.19
CA MET A 35 -7.83 15.24 -25.72
C MET A 35 -6.88 14.21 -26.34
N GLU A 36 -5.94 13.71 -25.54
CA GLU A 36 -5.23 12.48 -25.86
C GLU A 36 -6.30 11.39 -25.92
N SER A 37 -6.38 10.72 -27.07
CA SER A 37 -7.09 9.46 -27.22
C SER A 37 -6.70 8.52 -26.06
N PRO A 38 -7.63 7.73 -25.50
CA PRO A 38 -7.28 6.79 -24.45
C PRO A 38 -6.26 5.80 -25.03
N ALA A 39 -4.99 5.95 -24.65
CA ALA A 39 -4.02 4.91 -24.90
C ALA A 39 -4.54 3.63 -24.24
N ASP A 40 -4.69 2.57 -25.03
CA ASP A 40 -5.23 1.30 -24.54
C ASP A 40 -4.44 0.84 -23.31
N THR A 41 -5.14 0.65 -22.20
CA THR A 41 -4.54 0.19 -20.94
C THR A 41 -4.34 -1.31 -21.02
N LEU A 42 -3.11 -1.77 -20.85
CA LEU A 42 -2.80 -3.20 -20.84
C LEU A 42 -2.86 -3.76 -19.41
N LEU A 43 -3.59 -4.86 -19.22
CA LEU A 43 -3.56 -5.68 -18.01
C LEU A 43 -2.99 -7.07 -18.32
N LEU A 44 -1.82 -7.36 -17.75
CA LEU A 44 -1.13 -8.64 -17.84
C LEU A 44 -1.52 -9.53 -16.67
N LEU A 45 -2.07 -10.70 -16.97
CA LEU A 45 -2.41 -11.71 -15.97
C LEU A 45 -1.30 -12.75 -15.86
N SER A 46 -0.88 -13.08 -14.65
CA SER A 46 0.15 -14.09 -14.40
C SER A 46 -0.06 -14.79 -13.07
N GLY A 47 0.18 -16.10 -13.03
CA GLY A 47 0.06 -16.93 -11.83
C GLY A 47 1.40 -17.48 -11.35
N LYS A 48 1.55 -17.62 -10.02
CA LYS A 48 2.73 -18.21 -9.37
C LYS A 48 2.90 -19.71 -9.65
N SER A 49 1.80 -20.42 -9.89
CA SER A 49 1.75 -21.87 -10.17
C SER A 49 0.76 -22.19 -11.30
N GLU A 50 0.65 -23.46 -11.68
CA GLU A 50 -0.29 -23.89 -12.72
C GLU A 50 -1.73 -23.53 -12.36
N GLU A 51 -2.11 -23.69 -11.09
CA GLU A 51 -3.44 -23.37 -10.58
C GLU A 51 -3.79 -21.88 -10.77
N GLU A 52 -2.87 -20.97 -10.44
CA GLU A 52 -3.12 -19.54 -10.66
C GLU A 52 -3.02 -19.15 -12.14
N ASN A 53 -2.21 -19.84 -12.95
CA ASN A 53 -2.17 -19.61 -14.39
C ASN A 53 -3.48 -20.05 -15.07
N ASP A 54 -4.12 -21.12 -14.59
CA ASP A 54 -5.44 -21.52 -15.07
C ASP A 54 -6.52 -20.53 -14.63
N ALA A 55 -6.45 -20.02 -13.39
CA ALA A 55 -7.32 -18.93 -12.95
C ALA A 55 -7.15 -17.67 -13.84
N ALA A 56 -5.92 -17.32 -14.22
CA ALA A 56 -5.64 -16.21 -15.14
C ALA A 56 -6.28 -16.42 -16.52
N LYS A 57 -6.19 -17.63 -17.10
CA LYS A 57 -6.84 -17.99 -18.37
C LYS A 57 -8.36 -17.84 -18.29
N VAL A 58 -8.97 -18.31 -17.20
CA VAL A 58 -10.41 -18.19 -16.97
C VAL A 58 -10.84 -16.73 -16.90
N LEU A 59 -10.10 -15.89 -16.15
CA LEU A 59 -10.38 -14.46 -16.03
C LEU A 59 -10.31 -13.75 -17.38
N LYS A 60 -9.29 -14.06 -18.21
CA LYS A 60 -9.16 -13.54 -19.57
C LYS A 60 -10.34 -13.95 -20.45
N ASN A 61 -10.64 -15.25 -20.52
CA ASN A 61 -11.64 -15.79 -21.45
C ASN A 61 -13.07 -15.36 -21.12
N ASN A 62 -13.39 -15.26 -19.84
CA ASN A 62 -14.73 -14.90 -19.39
C ASN A 62 -14.95 -13.39 -19.32
N ASN A 63 -13.93 -12.57 -19.66
CA ASN A 63 -13.94 -11.12 -19.52
C ASN A 63 -14.49 -10.65 -18.15
N THR A 64 -14.10 -11.37 -17.09
CA THR A 64 -14.73 -11.25 -15.76
C THR A 64 -14.29 -9.99 -15.02
N LEU A 65 -13.15 -9.43 -15.39
CA LEU A 65 -12.72 -8.16 -14.84
C LEU A 65 -13.57 -7.05 -15.44
N LYS A 66 -14.30 -6.34 -14.58
CA LYS A 66 -14.89 -5.04 -14.88
C LYS A 66 -13.75 -4.07 -15.08
N THR A 67 -13.27 -4.01 -16.31
CA THR A 67 -12.30 -3.05 -16.77
C THR A 67 -13.05 -1.90 -17.45
N GLY A 68 -12.55 -0.67 -17.32
CA GLY A 68 -13.11 0.45 -18.08
C GLY A 68 -12.97 0.23 -19.58
N GLU A 69 -13.57 1.12 -20.39
CA GLU A 69 -13.37 1.12 -21.83
C GLU A 69 -11.88 1.29 -22.20
N GLY A 70 -11.44 0.64 -23.28
CA GLY A 70 -10.05 0.71 -23.75
C GLY A 70 -9.05 -0.05 -22.89
N VAL A 71 -9.47 -1.14 -22.24
CA VAL A 71 -8.57 -2.03 -21.47
C VAL A 71 -8.43 -3.36 -22.18
N GLU A 72 -7.19 -3.75 -22.45
CA GLU A 72 -6.84 -5.05 -23.05
C GLU A 72 -6.34 -6.00 -21.96
N LEU A 73 -6.89 -7.22 -21.93
CA LEU A 73 -6.46 -8.29 -21.02
C LEU A 73 -5.65 -9.34 -21.79
N VAL A 74 -4.43 -9.59 -21.32
CA VAL A 74 -3.49 -10.53 -21.93
C VAL A 74 -2.85 -11.41 -20.86
N LEU A 75 -2.43 -12.62 -21.24
CA LEU A 75 -1.60 -13.44 -20.35
C LEU A 75 -0.15 -12.97 -20.47
N HIS A 76 0.59 -12.98 -19.36
CA HIS A 76 2.01 -12.64 -19.37
C HIS A 76 2.82 -13.50 -20.34
N SER A 77 2.44 -14.78 -20.51
CA SER A 77 3.10 -15.69 -21.47
C SER A 77 2.91 -15.30 -22.93
N GLU A 78 1.97 -14.42 -23.26
CA GLU A 78 1.64 -14.02 -24.63
C GLU A 78 2.37 -12.75 -25.08
N VAL A 79 2.96 -12.00 -24.14
CA VAL A 79 3.55 -10.68 -24.40
C VAL A 79 4.97 -10.63 -23.85
N LYS A 80 5.90 -10.12 -24.66
CA LYS A 80 7.23 -9.73 -24.18
C LYS A 80 7.25 -8.23 -23.96
N LEU A 81 7.41 -7.81 -22.70
CA LEU A 81 7.67 -6.41 -22.38
C LEU A 81 9.17 -6.16 -22.44
N GLU A 82 9.60 -5.35 -23.40
CA GLU A 82 10.99 -4.90 -23.50
C GLU A 82 11.12 -3.53 -22.80
N ASN A 83 11.29 -3.55 -21.47
CA ASN A 83 11.57 -2.35 -20.68
C ASN A 83 12.30 -2.74 -19.40
N ASP A 84 13.56 -2.34 -19.28
CA ASP A 84 14.43 -2.67 -18.14
C ASP A 84 13.92 -2.12 -16.80
N ASP A 85 13.09 -1.07 -16.84
CA ASP A 85 12.53 -0.47 -15.63
C ASP A 85 11.11 -0.97 -15.29
N ALA A 86 10.57 -1.91 -16.07
CA ALA A 86 9.27 -2.50 -15.80
C ALA A 86 9.32 -3.41 -14.57
N PHE A 87 8.16 -3.63 -13.92
CA PHE A 87 8.07 -4.60 -12.83
C PHE A 87 8.42 -6.02 -13.34
N ARG A 88 9.35 -6.68 -12.68
CA ARG A 88 9.88 -7.99 -13.11
C ARG A 88 9.11 -9.12 -12.44
N ILE A 89 8.04 -9.58 -13.10
CA ILE A 89 7.11 -10.60 -12.60
C ILE A 89 7.82 -11.87 -12.13
N GLU A 90 8.79 -12.38 -12.90
CA GLU A 90 9.53 -13.58 -12.55
C GLU A 90 10.38 -13.40 -11.28
N GLU A 91 11.02 -12.23 -11.10
CA GLU A 91 11.79 -11.95 -9.86
C GLU A 91 10.85 -11.90 -8.65
N TYR A 92 9.68 -11.28 -8.80
CA TYR A 92 8.66 -11.26 -7.76
C TYR A 92 8.21 -12.67 -7.36
N PHE A 93 7.84 -13.50 -8.34
CA PHE A 93 7.37 -14.86 -8.08
C PHE A 93 8.46 -15.79 -7.54
N ASN A 94 9.72 -15.61 -7.92
CA ASN A 94 10.83 -16.38 -7.35
C ASN A 94 11.05 -16.10 -5.86
N SER A 95 10.78 -14.88 -5.41
CA SER A 95 10.89 -14.47 -4.00
C SER A 95 9.60 -14.70 -3.19
N LEU A 96 8.48 -15.00 -3.85
CA LEU A 96 7.18 -15.21 -3.20
C LEU A 96 7.02 -16.66 -2.70
N SER A 97 6.71 -16.80 -1.41
CA SER A 97 6.60 -18.10 -0.72
C SER A 97 5.22 -18.38 -0.10
N THR A 98 4.26 -17.51 -0.36
CA THR A 98 2.91 -17.57 0.21
C THR A 98 2.06 -18.70 -0.36
N ARG A 99 0.98 -19.04 0.37
CA ARG A 99 -0.03 -20.02 -0.01
C ARG A 99 -1.32 -19.39 -0.55
N ARG A 100 -1.66 -18.18 -0.12
CA ARG A 100 -2.91 -17.48 -0.47
C ARG A 100 -2.67 -16.12 -1.12
N PHE A 101 -1.79 -15.31 -0.55
CA PHE A 101 -1.69 -13.89 -0.94
C PHE A 101 -0.64 -13.62 -2.00
N GLY A 102 -0.97 -12.80 -3.01
CA GLY A 102 -0.05 -12.32 -4.02
C GLY A 102 0.24 -13.30 -5.16
N ARG A 103 -0.41 -14.46 -5.19
CA ARG A 103 -0.09 -15.56 -6.12
C ARG A 103 -0.71 -15.43 -7.51
N LEU A 104 -1.84 -14.72 -7.61
CA LEU A 104 -2.41 -14.28 -8.87
C LEU A 104 -2.14 -12.78 -9.03
N LEU A 105 -1.39 -12.43 -10.07
CA LEU A 105 -0.93 -11.07 -10.36
C LEU A 105 -1.67 -10.50 -11.57
N ILE A 106 -2.18 -9.28 -11.40
CA ILE A 106 -2.62 -8.38 -12.47
C ILE A 106 -1.60 -7.25 -12.55
N TYR A 107 -0.82 -7.19 -13.61
CA TYR A 107 0.22 -6.18 -13.77
C TYR A 107 -0.12 -5.21 -14.90
N SER A 108 0.25 -3.93 -14.75
CA SER A 108 0.14 -2.93 -15.80
C SER A 108 1.30 -1.92 -15.76
N PRO A 109 1.99 -1.65 -16.89
CA PRO A 109 2.97 -0.56 -16.94
C PRO A 109 2.34 0.81 -16.65
N ARG A 110 1.06 0.99 -16.97
CA ARG A 110 0.35 2.26 -16.78
C ARG A 110 -1.13 2.01 -16.59
N LEU A 111 -1.66 2.41 -15.43
CA LEU A 111 -3.05 2.16 -15.06
C LEU A 111 -3.67 3.40 -14.41
N SER A 112 -5.00 3.52 -14.37
CA SER A 112 -5.63 4.59 -13.60
C SER A 112 -5.36 4.44 -12.09
N SER A 113 -5.70 3.29 -11.50
CA SER A 113 -5.53 3.00 -10.07
C SER A 113 -5.59 1.48 -9.87
N THR A 114 -4.58 0.91 -9.20
CA THR A 114 -4.58 -0.51 -8.76
C THR A 114 -5.73 -0.78 -7.78
N HIS A 115 -6.05 0.21 -6.94
CA HIS A 115 -7.15 0.12 -5.96
C HIS A 115 -8.51 0.00 -6.62
N ASP A 116 -8.71 0.73 -7.73
CA ASP A 116 -9.98 0.71 -8.47
C ASP A 116 -10.16 -0.66 -9.14
N VAL A 117 -9.10 -1.24 -9.72
CA VAL A 117 -9.12 -2.61 -10.29
C VAL A 117 -9.51 -3.65 -9.25
N ILE A 118 -8.89 -3.64 -8.06
CA ILE A 118 -9.20 -4.63 -7.03
C ILE A 118 -10.60 -4.40 -6.44
N SER A 119 -10.95 -3.17 -6.07
CA SER A 119 -12.22 -2.90 -5.38
C SER A 119 -13.47 -3.13 -6.23
N GLN A 120 -13.39 -2.96 -7.54
CA GLN A 120 -14.50 -3.22 -8.46
C GLN A 120 -14.72 -4.72 -8.74
N ASN A 121 -13.69 -5.55 -8.50
CA ASN A 121 -13.63 -6.95 -8.87
C ASN A 121 -13.43 -7.90 -7.68
N ASN A 122 -13.37 -7.39 -6.45
CA ASN A 122 -12.96 -8.15 -5.27
C ASN A 122 -13.80 -9.40 -4.96
N SER A 123 -15.08 -9.44 -5.36
CA SER A 123 -15.95 -10.59 -5.17
C SER A 123 -15.78 -11.68 -6.23
N ASP A 124 -15.20 -11.30 -7.37
CA ASP A 124 -15.12 -12.12 -8.59
C ASP A 124 -13.67 -12.60 -8.82
N LEU A 125 -12.72 -12.09 -8.03
CA LEU A 125 -11.32 -12.47 -8.01
C LEU A 125 -11.02 -13.54 -6.96
N PRO A 126 -10.08 -14.46 -7.23
CA PRO A 126 -9.51 -15.31 -6.20
C PRO A 126 -8.98 -14.50 -5.01
N LEU A 127 -9.10 -15.07 -3.81
CA LEU A 127 -8.56 -14.47 -2.58
C LEU A 127 -7.07 -14.18 -2.77
N GLY A 128 -6.64 -13.00 -2.32
CA GLY A 128 -5.23 -12.63 -2.36
C GLY A 128 -4.71 -12.22 -3.72
N THR A 129 -5.59 -12.10 -4.74
CA THR A 129 -5.22 -11.50 -6.03
C THR A 129 -4.63 -10.11 -5.80
N VAL A 130 -3.49 -9.83 -6.44
CA VAL A 130 -2.79 -8.55 -6.36
C VAL A 130 -2.77 -7.86 -7.72
N CYS A 131 -3.01 -6.55 -7.72
CA CYS A 131 -2.79 -5.69 -8.87
C CYS A 131 -1.59 -4.79 -8.60
N VAL A 132 -0.61 -4.78 -9.52
CA VAL A 132 0.61 -3.97 -9.45
C VAL A 132 0.67 -3.04 -10.67
N ALA A 133 1.15 -1.81 -10.48
CA ALA A 133 1.41 -0.91 -11.58
C ALA A 133 2.75 -0.19 -11.46
N ASP A 134 3.42 0.11 -12.58
CA ASP A 134 4.59 1.00 -12.56
C ASP A 134 4.19 2.46 -12.34
N VAL A 135 3.08 2.89 -12.94
CA VAL A 135 2.56 4.26 -12.86
C VAL A 135 1.04 4.25 -12.74
N GLN A 136 0.51 5.06 -11.81
CA GLN A 136 -0.92 5.32 -11.70
C GLN A 136 -1.28 6.75 -12.15
N LEU A 137 -2.33 6.89 -12.96
CA LEU A 137 -2.81 8.20 -13.46
C LEU A 137 -3.75 8.90 -12.49
N LYS A 138 -4.45 8.13 -11.67
CA LYS A 138 -5.46 8.58 -10.72
C LYS A 138 -5.24 7.87 -9.38
N GLY A 139 -3.98 7.86 -8.90
CA GLY A 139 -3.60 7.21 -7.65
C GLY A 139 -4.43 7.70 -6.47
N ARG A 140 -4.97 6.78 -5.67
CA ARG A 140 -5.89 7.08 -4.57
C ARG A 140 -5.14 7.25 -3.25
N GLY A 141 -5.43 8.34 -2.53
CA GLY A 141 -5.15 8.48 -1.11
C GLY A 141 -6.45 8.42 -0.28
N ARG A 142 -6.34 8.63 1.04
CA ARG A 142 -7.52 8.77 1.90
C ARG A 142 -8.26 10.08 1.63
N SER A 143 -9.58 10.05 1.78
CA SER A 143 -10.46 11.19 1.53
C SER A 143 -10.31 11.70 0.09
N SER A 144 -10.01 12.98 -0.12
CA SER A 144 -9.79 13.58 -1.44
C SER A 144 -8.32 13.62 -1.86
N ASN A 145 -7.39 13.06 -1.07
CA ASN A 145 -5.96 13.09 -1.41
C ASN A 145 -5.65 12.19 -2.61
N VAL A 146 -4.71 12.64 -3.43
CA VAL A 146 -4.17 11.89 -4.57
C VAL A 146 -2.78 11.36 -4.21
N TRP A 147 -2.49 10.12 -4.57
CA TRP A 147 -1.16 9.54 -4.43
C TRP A 147 -0.35 9.78 -5.71
N GLU A 148 0.66 10.67 -5.63
CA GLU A 148 1.60 10.88 -6.73
C GLU A 148 2.44 9.62 -6.97
N SER A 149 2.47 9.16 -8.21
CA SER A 149 2.98 7.85 -8.59
C SER A 149 4.10 7.94 -9.64
N PRO A 150 5.22 8.65 -9.36
CA PRO A 150 6.35 8.66 -10.28
C PRO A 150 6.98 7.27 -10.42
N LYS A 151 7.68 7.06 -11.53
CA LYS A 151 8.43 5.84 -11.79
C LYS A 151 9.41 5.53 -10.65
N GLY A 152 9.47 4.27 -10.23
CA GLY A 152 10.26 3.82 -9.08
C GLY A 152 9.45 3.65 -7.78
N CYS A 153 8.19 4.09 -7.75
CA CYS A 153 7.25 3.69 -6.72
C CYS A 153 6.93 2.19 -6.82
N LEU A 154 6.71 1.56 -5.66
CA LEU A 154 5.98 0.31 -5.54
C LEU A 154 4.51 0.63 -5.30
N LEU A 155 3.63 0.26 -6.23
CA LEU A 155 2.21 0.59 -6.23
C LEU A 155 1.43 -0.70 -6.41
N PHE A 156 0.69 -1.12 -5.39
CA PHE A 156 -0.12 -2.32 -5.50
C PHE A 156 -1.36 -2.27 -4.64
N SER A 157 -2.37 -3.04 -5.04
CA SER A 157 -3.55 -3.32 -4.24
C SER A 157 -3.85 -4.81 -4.25
N PHE A 158 -4.44 -5.36 -3.19
CA PHE A 158 -4.79 -6.77 -3.14
C PHE A 158 -6.10 -7.04 -2.39
N SER A 159 -6.72 -8.18 -2.70
CA SER A 159 -7.99 -8.61 -2.13
C SER A 159 -7.81 -9.41 -0.85
N ILE A 160 -8.65 -9.12 0.14
CA ILE A 160 -8.76 -9.86 1.40
C ILE A 160 -10.26 -10.12 1.63
N GLN A 161 -10.59 -11.28 2.19
CA GLN A 161 -11.96 -11.62 2.57
C GLN A 161 -12.01 -11.84 4.08
N MET A 162 -13.03 -11.27 4.74
CA MET A 162 -13.21 -11.36 6.18
C MET A 162 -14.69 -11.58 6.51
N GLU A 163 -14.99 -12.21 7.64
CA GLU A 163 -16.37 -12.45 8.08
C GLU A 163 -16.77 -11.54 9.25
N ASP A 164 -15.84 -11.31 10.19
CA ASP A 164 -16.09 -10.44 11.34
C ASP A 164 -15.79 -8.97 11.03
N GLY A 165 -16.86 -8.19 10.86
CA GLY A 165 -16.79 -6.74 10.59
C GLY A 165 -16.12 -5.93 11.70
N ARG A 166 -16.07 -6.43 12.94
CA ARG A 166 -15.46 -5.72 14.07
C ARG A 166 -13.95 -5.60 13.94
N VAL A 167 -13.32 -6.53 13.20
CA VAL A 167 -11.87 -6.58 13.02
C VAL A 167 -11.42 -6.01 11.69
N VAL A 168 -12.32 -5.80 10.72
CA VAL A 168 -12.01 -5.19 9.41
C VAL A 168 -11.20 -3.88 9.54
N PRO A 169 -11.51 -2.93 10.43
CA PRO A 169 -10.70 -1.70 10.56
C PRO A 169 -9.24 -1.93 11.00
N HIS A 170 -8.94 -3.07 11.66
CA HIS A 170 -7.58 -3.38 12.13
C HIS A 170 -6.68 -3.90 11.01
N ILE A 171 -7.24 -4.32 9.86
CA ILE A 171 -6.44 -4.89 8.76
C ILE A 171 -5.39 -3.92 8.24
N GLN A 172 -5.69 -2.61 8.23
CA GLN A 172 -4.74 -1.59 7.81
C GLN A 172 -3.47 -1.58 8.68
N TYR A 173 -3.61 -1.91 9.98
CA TYR A 173 -2.48 -1.97 10.90
C TYR A 173 -1.61 -3.18 10.62
N VAL A 174 -2.22 -4.33 10.28
CA VAL A 174 -1.52 -5.54 9.84
C VAL A 174 -0.75 -5.28 8.56
N VAL A 175 -1.35 -4.56 7.59
CA VAL A 175 -0.69 -4.16 6.34
C VAL A 175 0.50 -3.24 6.61
N CYS A 176 0.34 -2.22 7.46
CA CYS A 176 1.46 -1.35 7.84
C CYS A 176 2.61 -2.14 8.47
N LEU A 177 2.27 -3.03 9.41
CA LEU A 177 3.23 -3.85 10.13
C LEU A 177 3.99 -4.79 9.19
N ALA A 178 3.26 -5.49 8.32
CA ALA A 178 3.84 -6.37 7.31
C ALA A 178 4.83 -5.62 6.41
N MET A 179 4.51 -4.39 6.00
CA MET A 179 5.42 -3.60 5.17
C MET A 179 6.68 -3.17 5.92
N THR A 180 6.55 -2.74 7.18
CA THR A 180 7.74 -2.41 7.99
C THR A 180 8.66 -3.60 8.20
N GLU A 181 8.10 -4.78 8.49
CA GLU A 181 8.87 -6.02 8.69
C GLU A 181 9.46 -6.56 7.38
N ALA A 182 8.79 -6.35 6.25
CA ALA A 182 9.29 -6.70 4.93
C ALA A 182 10.53 -5.87 4.56
N ILE A 183 10.49 -4.56 4.76
CA ILE A 183 11.62 -3.68 4.45
C ILE A 183 12.86 -4.09 5.27
N LYS A 184 12.69 -4.39 6.57
CA LYS A 184 13.77 -4.89 7.42
C LYS A 184 14.33 -6.23 6.90
N ALA A 185 13.45 -7.16 6.54
CA ALA A 185 13.85 -8.47 6.04
C ALA A 185 14.67 -8.36 4.74
N VAL A 186 14.25 -7.51 3.81
CA VAL A 186 15.00 -7.29 2.55
C VAL A 186 16.34 -6.61 2.83
N CYS A 187 16.39 -5.62 3.74
CA CYS A 187 17.67 -4.99 4.10
C CYS A 187 18.66 -6.02 4.66
N LEU A 188 18.19 -6.91 5.54
CA LEU A 188 18.99 -7.99 6.10
C LEU A 188 19.48 -8.96 5.03
N GLU A 189 18.59 -9.43 4.15
CA GLU A 189 18.93 -10.35 3.05
C GLU A 189 19.98 -9.76 2.10
N LYS A 190 19.87 -8.47 1.77
CA LYS A 190 20.81 -7.79 0.87
C LYS A 190 22.10 -7.33 1.57
N GLY A 191 22.20 -7.51 2.89
CA GLY A 191 23.34 -7.04 3.67
C GLY A 191 23.47 -5.52 3.70
N THR A 192 22.35 -4.78 3.61
CA THR A 192 22.32 -3.32 3.69
C THR A 192 21.99 -2.87 5.11
N PRO A 193 22.32 -1.61 5.48
CA PRO A 193 21.86 -1.06 6.75
C PRO A 193 20.34 -1.17 6.91
N GLU A 194 19.87 -1.46 8.11
CA GLU A 194 18.44 -1.48 8.40
C GLU A 194 17.86 -0.07 8.26
N LEU A 195 16.70 0.05 7.60
CA LEU A 195 15.92 1.27 7.56
C LEU A 195 14.87 1.26 8.68
N ASP A 196 14.94 2.25 9.57
CA ASP A 196 13.95 2.47 10.63
C ASP A 196 12.66 3.11 10.07
N VAL A 197 11.93 2.33 9.28
CA VAL A 197 10.61 2.72 8.77
C VAL A 197 9.58 2.56 9.88
N ARG A 198 8.96 3.67 10.27
CA ARG A 198 7.97 3.74 11.35
C ARG A 198 6.56 4.03 10.85
N ILE A 199 5.59 3.56 11.61
CA ILE A 199 4.17 3.76 11.36
C ILE A 199 3.72 5.06 12.01
N LYS A 200 3.37 6.03 11.17
CA LYS A 200 2.58 7.19 11.59
C LYS A 200 1.11 6.80 11.50
N TRP A 201 0.47 6.71 12.66
CA TRP A 201 -0.90 6.22 12.73
C TRP A 201 -1.87 7.13 11.95
N PRO A 202 -2.90 6.55 11.30
CA PRO A 202 -3.22 5.12 11.29
C PRO A 202 -2.61 4.31 10.15
N ASN A 203 -2.01 4.95 9.15
CA ASN A 203 -1.85 4.30 7.84
C ASN A 203 -0.66 4.83 7.01
N ASP A 204 0.24 5.63 7.58
CA ASP A 204 1.37 6.18 6.84
C ASP A 204 2.70 5.59 7.31
N LEU A 205 3.64 5.42 6.38
CA LEU A 205 4.99 4.94 6.64
C LEU A 205 5.99 6.09 6.51
N TYR A 206 6.83 6.25 7.52
CA TYR A 206 7.77 7.35 7.67
C TYR A 206 9.19 6.84 7.87
N LEU A 207 10.15 7.51 7.23
CA LEU A 207 11.58 7.22 7.36
C LEU A 207 12.32 8.56 7.51
N GLY A 208 13.12 8.70 8.57
CA GLY A 208 13.81 9.96 8.85
C GLY A 208 12.88 11.17 8.98
N GLY A 209 11.66 10.98 9.50
CA GLY A 209 10.66 12.04 9.67
C GLY A 209 9.92 12.43 8.39
N VAL A 210 10.21 11.81 7.24
CA VAL A 210 9.57 12.08 5.95
C VAL A 210 8.67 10.90 5.56
N LYS A 211 7.52 11.18 4.96
CA LYS A 211 6.61 10.15 4.45
C LYS A 211 7.23 9.44 3.24
N VAL A 212 7.32 8.12 3.34
CA VAL A 212 7.80 7.22 2.27
C VAL A 212 6.73 6.26 1.79
N GLY A 213 5.62 6.08 2.52
CA GLY A 213 4.55 5.19 2.10
C GLY A 213 3.20 5.54 2.71
N GLY A 214 2.15 4.96 2.14
CA GLY A 214 0.78 5.09 2.61
C GLY A 214 -0.05 3.85 2.28
N ILE A 215 -0.92 3.49 3.21
CA ILE A 215 -1.86 2.37 3.10
C ILE A 215 -3.26 2.95 2.94
N LEU A 216 -4.04 2.40 2.02
CA LEU A 216 -5.46 2.65 1.83
C LEU A 216 -6.21 1.33 1.98
N SER A 217 -7.20 1.27 2.85
CA SER A 217 -8.08 0.09 2.96
C SER A 217 -9.53 0.51 2.83
N THR A 218 -10.25 -0.13 1.91
CA THR A 218 -11.69 0.04 1.73
C THR A 218 -12.36 -1.32 1.77
N SER A 219 -13.61 -1.39 2.18
CA SER A 219 -14.35 -2.66 2.23
C SER A 219 -15.76 -2.50 1.71
N VAL A 220 -16.27 -3.56 1.08
CA VAL A 220 -17.69 -3.73 0.76
C VAL A 220 -18.22 -4.98 1.44
N TYR A 221 -19.46 -4.93 1.92
CA TYR A 221 -20.13 -6.09 2.51
C TYR A 221 -21.07 -6.70 1.48
N ARG A 222 -20.85 -7.98 1.14
CA ARG A 222 -21.65 -8.71 0.16
C ARG A 222 -21.70 -10.19 0.56
N SER A 223 -22.84 -10.84 0.38
CA SER A 223 -22.99 -12.30 0.61
C SER A 223 -22.45 -12.78 1.96
N LYS A 224 -22.75 -12.03 3.04
CA LYS A 224 -22.30 -12.28 4.43
C LYS A 224 -20.79 -12.19 4.66
N LYS A 225 -20.06 -11.55 3.75
CA LYS A 225 -18.60 -11.39 3.82
C LYS A 225 -18.20 -9.94 3.56
N PHE A 226 -17.13 -9.52 4.21
CA PHE A 226 -16.44 -8.27 3.92
C PHE A 226 -15.33 -8.53 2.91
N TYR A 227 -15.44 -7.92 1.73
CA TYR A 227 -14.38 -7.90 0.74
C TYR A 227 -13.59 -6.62 0.92
N VAL A 228 -12.36 -6.77 1.40
CA VAL A 228 -11.44 -5.66 1.66
C VAL A 228 -10.48 -5.55 0.49
N SER A 229 -10.26 -4.31 0.06
CA SER A 229 -9.24 -3.93 -0.91
C SER A 229 -8.20 -3.11 -0.18
N ALA A 230 -6.99 -3.64 -0.07
CA ALA A 230 -5.87 -2.97 0.59
C ALA A 230 -4.87 -2.50 -0.48
N GLY A 231 -4.70 -1.19 -0.61
CA GLY A 231 -3.71 -0.53 -1.46
C GLY A 231 -2.51 -0.03 -0.66
N VAL A 232 -1.33 -0.14 -1.26
CA VAL A 232 -0.06 0.33 -0.72
C VAL A 232 0.66 1.11 -1.80
N GLY A 233 1.00 2.35 -1.48
CA GLY A 233 1.97 3.15 -2.22
C GLY A 233 3.23 3.29 -1.39
N LEU A 234 4.39 2.93 -1.95
CA LEU A 234 5.68 3.02 -1.27
C LEU A 234 6.74 3.59 -2.21
N ASN A 235 7.49 4.58 -1.74
CA ASN A 235 8.56 5.18 -2.48
C ASN A 235 9.84 4.33 -2.32
N VAL A 236 10.19 3.54 -3.34
CA VAL A 236 11.35 2.63 -3.30
C VAL A 236 12.55 3.26 -4.01
N GLY A 237 12.39 3.61 -5.29
CA GLY A 237 13.43 4.19 -6.15
C GLY A 237 13.18 5.63 -6.61
N ASN A 238 12.07 6.26 -6.21
CA ASN A 238 11.69 7.62 -6.64
C ASN A 238 12.09 8.69 -5.61
N GLU A 239 13.14 9.47 -5.87
CA GLU A 239 13.60 10.48 -4.90
C GLU A 239 12.64 11.66 -4.71
N LYS A 240 11.66 11.83 -5.60
CA LYS A 240 10.64 12.89 -5.58
C LYS A 240 9.23 12.29 -5.50
N PRO A 241 8.23 13.03 -4.96
CA PRO A 241 8.31 14.42 -4.46
C PRO A 241 8.93 14.57 -3.06
N THR A 242 9.02 13.49 -2.27
CA THR A 242 9.52 13.53 -0.88
C THR A 242 10.91 12.93 -0.75
N THR A 243 10.99 11.60 -0.71
CA THR A 243 12.19 10.77 -0.69
C THR A 243 11.77 9.31 -0.90
N CYS A 244 12.74 8.40 -0.99
CA CYS A 244 12.51 6.95 -1.13
C CYS A 244 13.50 6.13 -0.29
N LEU A 245 13.22 4.84 -0.14
CA LEU A 245 14.07 3.90 0.60
C LEU A 245 15.51 3.90 0.07
N ASN A 246 15.69 3.79 -1.25
CA ASN A 246 17.03 3.71 -1.85
C ASN A 246 17.83 5.00 -1.70
N ALA A 247 17.18 6.17 -1.73
CA ALA A 247 17.85 7.44 -1.46
C ALA A 247 18.36 7.54 -0.02
N VAL A 248 17.59 7.04 0.95
CA VAL A 248 18.02 7.01 2.36
C VAL A 248 19.14 5.98 2.57
N LEU A 249 19.02 4.78 1.99
CA LEU A 249 20.09 3.77 2.05
C LEU A 249 21.42 4.29 1.52
N LYS A 250 21.42 4.92 0.33
CA LYS A 250 22.63 5.49 -0.27
C LYS A 250 23.26 6.60 0.60
N LYS A 251 22.44 7.36 1.33
CA LYS A 251 22.94 8.37 2.28
C LYS A 251 23.61 7.73 3.50
N VAL A 252 23.09 6.60 3.99
CA VAL A 252 23.66 5.87 5.13
C VAL A 252 24.93 5.14 4.72
N ASN A 253 24.90 4.44 3.58
CA ASN A 253 26.05 3.75 3.01
C ASN A 253 25.96 3.80 1.47
N PRO A 254 26.83 4.57 0.79
CA PRO A 254 26.83 4.71 -0.67
C PRO A 254 27.07 3.41 -1.46
N LEU A 255 27.62 2.38 -0.81
CA LEU A 255 27.86 1.07 -1.42
C LEU A 255 26.67 0.10 -1.23
N SER A 256 25.59 0.54 -0.60
CA SER A 256 24.39 -0.28 -0.41
C SER A 256 23.79 -0.67 -1.75
N ARG A 257 23.50 -1.96 -1.91
CA ARG A 257 22.69 -2.45 -3.03
C ARG A 257 21.29 -1.84 -2.94
N GLU A 258 20.70 -1.53 -4.08
CA GLU A 258 19.34 -0.99 -4.15
C GLU A 258 18.32 -2.07 -3.78
N LEU A 259 17.29 -1.67 -3.03
CA LEU A 259 16.11 -2.50 -2.83
C LEU A 259 15.28 -2.48 -4.11
N LYS A 260 14.96 -3.66 -4.63
CA LYS A 260 14.07 -3.84 -5.77
C LYS A 260 12.60 -3.88 -5.33
N ARG A 261 11.70 -3.43 -6.20
CA ARG A 261 10.25 -3.37 -5.89
C ARG A 261 9.67 -4.78 -5.71
N GLU A 262 10.16 -5.71 -6.52
CA GLU A 262 9.83 -7.13 -6.57
C GLU A 262 10.19 -7.83 -5.25
N ASP A 263 11.41 -7.60 -4.75
CA ASP A 263 11.87 -8.14 -3.47
C ASP A 263 11.01 -7.60 -2.31
N VAL A 264 10.70 -6.30 -2.32
CA VAL A 264 9.91 -5.66 -1.25
C VAL A 264 8.47 -6.17 -1.23
N ILE A 265 7.79 -6.28 -2.38
CA ILE A 265 6.41 -6.77 -2.41
C ILE A 265 6.32 -8.28 -2.15
N ALA A 266 7.28 -9.09 -2.59
CA ALA A 266 7.35 -10.50 -2.23
C ALA A 266 7.54 -10.69 -0.71
N ALA A 267 8.51 -9.97 -0.11
CA ALA A 267 8.72 -9.97 1.32
C ALA A 267 7.48 -9.45 2.09
N PHE A 268 6.78 -8.45 1.55
CA PHE A 268 5.52 -7.96 2.10
C PHE A 268 4.49 -9.08 2.19
N PHE A 269 4.21 -9.80 1.10
CA PHE A 269 3.22 -10.88 1.14
C PHE A 269 3.64 -12.03 2.06
N ASN A 270 4.94 -12.39 2.05
CA ASN A 270 5.49 -13.41 2.95
C ASN A 270 5.28 -13.01 4.44
N LYS A 271 5.48 -11.74 4.81
CA LYS A 271 5.20 -11.25 6.17
C LYS A 271 3.72 -11.10 6.44
N PHE A 272 2.97 -10.55 5.49
CA PHE A 272 1.55 -10.31 5.62
C PHE A 272 0.78 -11.60 5.84
N GLU A 273 1.07 -12.68 5.12
CA GLU A 273 0.36 -13.95 5.28
C GLU A 273 0.48 -14.49 6.72
N ASN A 274 1.71 -14.51 7.26
CA ASN A 274 1.97 -14.97 8.63
C ASN A 274 1.30 -14.06 9.68
N LEU A 275 1.40 -12.74 9.52
CA LEU A 275 0.77 -11.78 10.44
C LEU A 275 -0.75 -11.80 10.34
N TYR A 276 -1.29 -12.02 9.16
CA TYR A 276 -2.71 -12.16 8.92
C TYR A 276 -3.28 -13.41 9.60
N ASP A 277 -2.57 -14.53 9.60
CA ASP A 277 -2.99 -15.73 10.33
C ASP A 277 -3.05 -15.50 11.83
N VAL A 278 -1.98 -14.94 12.43
CA VAL A 278 -1.97 -14.57 13.85
C VAL A 278 -3.13 -13.61 14.17
N PHE A 279 -3.34 -12.60 13.34
CA PHE A 279 -4.44 -11.64 13.50
C PHE A 279 -5.82 -12.30 13.37
N SER A 280 -5.99 -13.25 12.46
CA SER A 280 -7.28 -13.89 12.20
C SER A 280 -7.67 -14.86 13.32
N GLU A 281 -6.68 -15.52 13.94
CA GLU A 281 -6.88 -16.46 15.04
C GLU A 281 -6.98 -15.77 16.40
N GLN A 282 -6.13 -14.77 16.66
CA GLN A 282 -5.92 -14.20 17.99
C GLN A 282 -6.33 -12.72 18.10
N GLY A 283 -6.78 -12.12 17.01
CA GLY A 283 -7.09 -10.69 16.94
C GLY A 283 -5.84 -9.80 16.95
N PHE A 284 -6.05 -8.49 16.86
CA PHE A 284 -4.95 -7.52 16.76
C PHE A 284 -4.10 -7.42 18.04
N GLN A 285 -4.65 -7.79 19.20
CA GLN A 285 -3.95 -7.74 20.49
C GLN A 285 -2.64 -8.55 20.46
N ALA A 286 -2.61 -9.69 19.76
CA ALA A 286 -1.40 -10.51 19.61
C ALA A 286 -0.27 -9.79 18.85
N LEU A 287 -0.60 -8.77 18.05
CA LEU A 287 0.35 -8.00 17.24
C LEU A 287 0.70 -6.63 17.83
N GLU A 288 0.03 -6.20 18.90
CA GLU A 288 0.21 -4.86 19.48
C GLU A 288 1.66 -4.60 19.88
N GLY A 289 2.34 -5.57 20.50
CA GLY A 289 3.73 -5.41 20.91
C GLY A 289 4.67 -5.14 19.74
N LEU A 290 4.48 -5.81 18.60
CA LEU A 290 5.28 -5.57 17.40
C LEU A 290 4.93 -4.23 16.77
N TYR A 291 3.63 -3.91 16.70
CA TYR A 291 3.14 -2.65 16.17
C TYR A 291 3.67 -1.44 16.94
N TYR A 292 3.65 -1.51 18.28
CA TYR A 292 4.16 -0.46 19.16
C TYR A 292 5.68 -0.27 19.07
N ARG A 293 6.47 -1.30 18.74
CA ARG A 293 7.91 -1.13 18.44
C ARG A 293 8.17 -0.31 17.19
N THR A 294 7.26 -0.34 16.23
CA THR A 294 7.34 0.41 14.97
C THR A 294 6.57 1.74 15.00
N TRP A 295 5.98 2.10 16.13
CA TRP A 295 5.12 3.27 16.28
C TRP A 295 5.92 4.58 16.32
N LEU A 296 5.49 5.58 15.54
CA LEU A 296 6.23 6.85 15.43
C LEU A 296 6.00 7.80 16.63
N HIS A 297 4.85 7.72 17.31
CA HIS A 297 4.39 8.79 18.21
C HIS A 297 4.74 8.61 19.69
N SER A 298 5.63 7.68 20.04
CA SER A 298 6.02 7.46 21.44
C SER A 298 6.59 8.74 22.05
N GLY A 299 6.05 9.17 23.20
CA GLY A 299 6.45 10.40 23.89
C GLY A 299 5.95 11.70 23.24
N GLN A 300 5.15 11.64 22.17
CA GLN A 300 4.62 12.83 21.52
C GLN A 300 3.34 13.32 22.20
N ARG A 301 3.21 14.65 22.29
CA ARG A 301 1.94 15.33 22.58
C ARG A 301 1.15 15.48 21.28
N VAL A 302 -0.07 14.96 21.27
CA VAL A 302 -0.95 14.98 20.09
C VAL A 302 -2.31 15.56 20.48
N ILE A 303 -3.04 16.06 19.47
CA ILE A 303 -4.39 16.58 19.64
C ILE A 303 -5.37 15.57 19.03
N VAL A 304 -6.21 14.97 19.86
CA VAL A 304 -7.31 14.11 19.40
C VAL A 304 -8.51 15.00 19.16
N GLN A 305 -9.09 14.96 17.95
CA GLN A 305 -10.34 15.65 17.64
C GLN A 305 -11.48 14.64 17.57
N GLU A 306 -12.44 14.77 18.47
CA GLU A 306 -13.67 13.98 18.43
C GLU A 306 -14.81 14.84 17.92
N ARG A 307 -15.60 14.29 17.00
CA ARG A 307 -16.82 14.95 16.55
C ARG A 307 -17.88 14.68 17.61
N SER A 308 -18.28 15.71 18.34
CA SER A 308 -19.40 15.60 19.28
C SER A 308 -20.70 15.43 18.50
N GLY A 309 -21.63 14.61 19.00
CA GLY A 309 -22.90 14.33 18.33
C GLY A 309 -23.71 15.60 18.03
N ASP A 310 -24.38 15.56 16.86
CA ASP A 310 -25.41 16.46 16.31
C ASP A 310 -25.10 17.96 16.09
N GLN A 311 -23.91 18.42 16.46
CA GLN A 311 -23.43 19.75 16.09
C GLN A 311 -22.04 19.62 15.47
N ASP A 312 -21.73 20.41 14.45
CA ASP A 312 -20.39 20.50 13.81
C ASP A 312 -19.32 21.10 14.76
N GLN A 313 -19.33 20.69 16.03
CA GLN A 313 -18.36 21.05 17.05
C GLN A 313 -17.36 19.90 17.23
N PHE A 314 -16.07 20.26 17.21
CA PHE A 314 -14.97 19.35 17.47
C PHE A 314 -14.46 19.56 18.89
N VAL A 315 -14.34 18.47 19.66
CA VAL A 315 -13.68 18.49 20.97
C VAL A 315 -12.21 18.15 20.74
N GLU A 316 -11.32 19.08 21.08
CA GLU A 316 -9.87 18.86 21.02
C GLU A 316 -9.35 18.41 22.39
N THR A 317 -8.72 17.24 22.44
CA THR A 317 -8.07 16.74 23.65
C THR A 317 -6.58 16.60 23.41
N VAL A 318 -5.76 17.31 24.21
CA VAL A 318 -4.31 17.15 24.18
C VAL A 318 -3.93 15.92 25.00
N VAL A 319 -3.38 14.90 24.36
CA VAL A 319 -2.92 13.67 25.02
C VAL A 319 -1.42 13.46 24.78
N THR A 320 -0.72 12.95 25.79
CA THR A 320 0.67 12.49 25.63
C THR A 320 0.64 10.98 25.41
N ILE A 321 1.17 10.53 24.29
CA ILE A 321 1.21 9.10 23.99
C ILE A 321 2.37 8.47 24.75
N GLN A 322 2.03 7.69 25.77
CA GLN A 322 2.97 6.84 26.51
C GLN A 322 2.69 5.38 26.17
N ILE A 323 3.67 4.70 25.58
CA ILE A 323 3.61 3.24 25.42
C ILE A 323 4.18 2.65 26.70
N THR A 324 3.33 1.99 27.48
CA THR A 324 3.74 1.25 28.68
C THR A 324 4.15 -0.16 28.23
N TYR A 325 5.37 -0.57 28.58
CA TYR A 325 5.90 -1.90 28.32
C TYR A 325 5.53 -2.87 29.45
#